data_AF-A0A367M3A9-F1
#
_entry.id   AF-A0A367M3A9-F1
#
_cell.length_a   1.000
_cell.length_b   1.000
_cell.length_c   1.000
_cell.angle_alpha   90.00
_cell.angle_beta   90.00
_cell.angle_gamma   90.00
#
_symmetry.space_group_name_H-M   'P 1'
#
loop_
_entity.id
_entity.type
_entity.pdbx_description
1 polymer ?
#
loop_
_entity_poly.entity_id
_entity_poly.type
_entity_poly.pdbx_seq_one_letter_code
_entity_poly.pdbx_strand_id
1 'polypeptide(L)'
;RRLARQHQVDEDLWLRTREQAHGQGYGERTEGHWEYPVRLPFLIRAVALPVRAQGRLLGSVALHWPRDQDCVERVRRRHLGTLADTVSQLQHALD
;
A
#
# COMPACT_ATOMS: atom_id res chain seq x y z
N ARG A 1 18.12 8.86 4.55
CA ARG A 1 18.41 8.70 3.11
C ARG A 1 17.17 8.07 2.46
N ARG A 2 16.57 8.73 1.46
CA ARG A 2 15.32 8.28 0.80
C ARG A 2 15.66 7.10 -0.11
N LEU A 3 15.06 5.92 0.10
CA LEU A 3 15.30 4.68 -0.68
C LEU A 3 15.03 4.85 -2.19
N ALA A 4 14.34 5.93 -2.59
CA ALA A 4 14.03 6.29 -3.97
C ALA A 4 15.25 6.71 -4.85
N ARG A 5 16.48 6.67 -4.35
CA ARG A 5 17.68 7.00 -5.16
C ARG A 5 18.39 5.81 -5.79
N GLN A 6 18.00 4.56 -5.46
CA GLN A 6 18.75 3.38 -5.90
C GLN A 6 18.04 2.49 -6.93
N HIS A 7 16.81 2.80 -7.31
CA HIS A 7 16.13 2.09 -8.39
C HIS A 7 15.67 3.12 -9.42
N GLN A 8 16.48 3.33 -10.45
CA GLN A 8 16.03 3.91 -11.72
C GLN A 8 15.01 2.94 -12.31
N VAL A 9 13.78 2.99 -11.80
CA VAL A 9 12.66 2.31 -12.44
C VAL A 9 12.43 3.04 -13.75
N ASP A 10 12.49 2.30 -14.84
CA ASP A 10 12.20 2.80 -16.19
C ASP A 10 10.85 3.53 -16.19
N GLU A 11 10.87 4.81 -16.58
CA GLU A 11 9.72 5.73 -16.52
C GLU A 11 8.58 5.21 -17.41
N ASP A 12 8.91 4.56 -18.52
CA ASP A 12 7.93 3.98 -19.45
C ASP A 12 7.23 2.75 -18.85
N LEU A 13 7.98 1.89 -18.15
CA LEU A 13 7.40 0.74 -17.45
C LEU A 13 6.44 1.20 -16.34
N TRP A 14 6.81 2.29 -15.67
CA TRP A 14 5.99 2.91 -14.63
C TRP A 14 4.69 3.48 -15.20
N LEU A 15 4.78 4.24 -16.29
CA LEU A 15 3.62 4.85 -16.94
C LEU A 15 2.60 3.78 -17.37
N ARG A 16 3.09 2.69 -17.97
CA ARG A 16 2.25 1.55 -18.37
C ARG A 16 1.57 0.88 -17.19
N THR A 17 2.30 0.67 -16.08
CA THR A 17 1.74 0.08 -14.86
C THR A 17 0.64 0.98 -14.26
N ARG A 18 0.82 2.30 -14.32
CA ARG A 18 -0.18 3.27 -13.87
C ARG A 18 -1.42 3.25 -14.75
N GLU A 19 -1.26 3.25 -16.07
CA GLU A 19 -2.38 3.20 -17.02
C GLU A 19 -3.16 1.90 -16.87
N GLN A 20 -2.46 0.78 -16.74
CA GLN A 20 -3.06 -0.52 -16.41
C GLN A 20 -3.86 -0.44 -15.12
N ALA A 21 -3.28 0.11 -14.05
CA ALA A 21 -3.98 0.26 -12.77
C ALA A 21 -5.22 1.15 -12.85
N HIS A 22 -5.20 2.21 -13.68
CA HIS A 22 -6.39 3.03 -13.91
C HIS A 22 -7.47 2.28 -14.70
N GLY A 23 -7.08 1.48 -15.69
CA GLY A 23 -8.02 0.72 -16.51
C GLY A 23 -8.62 -0.50 -15.83
N GLN A 24 -7.82 -1.22 -15.04
CA GLN A 24 -8.18 -2.51 -14.41
C GLN A 24 -8.61 -2.36 -12.95
N GLY A 25 -8.35 -1.22 -12.32
CA GLY A 25 -8.55 -1.00 -10.89
C GLY A 25 -7.45 -1.60 -10.01
N TYR A 26 -6.45 -2.28 -10.58
CA TYR A 26 -5.28 -2.81 -9.89
C TYR A 26 -4.04 -2.82 -10.81
N GLY A 27 -2.86 -2.67 -10.21
CA GLY A 27 -1.58 -2.83 -10.92
C GLY A 27 -0.98 -4.21 -10.62
N GLU A 28 -0.35 -4.82 -11.62
CA GLU A 28 0.35 -6.10 -11.50
C GLU A 28 1.81 -5.97 -11.93
N ARG A 29 2.72 -6.64 -11.22
CA ARG A 29 4.14 -6.75 -11.57
C ARG A 29 4.67 -8.04 -10.97
N THR A 30 5.49 -8.74 -11.75
CA THR A 30 6.04 -10.03 -11.39
C THR A 30 7.37 -9.93 -10.62
N GLU A 31 8.14 -8.84 -10.81
CA GLU A 31 9.48 -8.67 -10.24
C GLU A 31 9.82 -7.21 -9.86
N GLY A 32 10.69 -6.99 -8.86
CA GLY A 32 11.29 -5.70 -8.51
C GLY A 32 10.68 -4.98 -7.29
N HIS A 33 11.17 -3.76 -7.01
CA HIS A 33 10.64 -2.91 -5.93
C HIS A 33 9.30 -2.27 -6.38
N TRP A 34 8.27 -2.42 -5.56
CA TRP A 34 6.96 -1.83 -5.81
C TRP A 34 6.88 -0.42 -5.19
N GLU A 35 6.64 0.59 -6.02
CA GLU A 35 6.14 1.88 -5.57
C GLU A 35 4.62 1.97 -5.85
N TYR A 36 3.92 2.94 -5.28
CA TYR A 36 2.45 3.02 -5.40
C TYR A 36 2.00 3.04 -6.87
N PRO A 37 1.10 2.16 -7.33
CA PRO A 37 0.63 2.18 -8.72
C PRO A 37 -0.11 3.49 -9.07
N VAL A 38 -0.41 4.30 -8.04
CA VAL A 38 -1.02 5.61 -8.12
C VAL A 38 -0.09 6.65 -7.50
N ARG A 39 0.17 7.75 -8.23
CA ARG A 39 0.92 8.88 -7.67
C ARG A 39 0.02 9.69 -6.75
N LEU A 40 0.32 9.65 -5.45
CA LEU A 40 -0.37 10.51 -4.49
C LEU A 40 0.17 11.95 -4.64
N PRO A 41 -0.70 12.98 -4.75
CA PRO A 41 -0.27 14.37 -5.00
C PRO A 41 0.35 15.04 -3.78
N PHE A 42 0.67 14.26 -2.74
CA PHE A 42 1.18 14.73 -1.46
C PHE A 42 2.16 13.70 -0.87
N LEU A 43 3.03 14.17 0.03
CA LEU A 43 3.81 13.26 0.87
C LEU A 43 2.87 12.52 1.80
N ILE A 44 3.06 11.21 1.92
CA ILE A 44 2.18 10.36 2.70
C ILE A 44 2.76 10.02 4.08
N ARG A 45 1.88 9.70 5.01
CA ARG A 45 2.14 8.82 6.15
C ARG A 45 1.29 7.56 5.99
N ALA A 46 1.68 6.49 6.68
CA ALA A 46 1.01 5.20 6.59
C ALA A 46 1.01 4.45 7.92
N VAL A 47 -0.01 3.64 8.13
CA VAL A 47 0.00 2.50 9.05
C VAL A 47 -0.39 1.27 8.24
N ALA A 48 0.24 0.13 8.52
CA ALA A 48 -0.03 -1.11 7.82
C ALA A 48 -0.25 -2.25 8.82
N LEU A 49 -1.15 -3.16 8.49
CA LEU A 49 -1.36 -4.41 9.19
C LEU A 49 -1.04 -5.58 8.27
N PRO A 50 -0.38 -6.64 8.79
CA PRO A 50 -0.04 -7.81 7.99
C PRO A 50 -1.29 -8.61 7.63
N VAL A 51 -1.30 -9.19 6.43
CA VAL A 51 -2.30 -10.17 5.99
C VAL A 51 -1.64 -11.54 5.99
N ARG A 52 -2.22 -12.48 6.73
CA ARG A 52 -1.77 -13.87 6.83
C ARG A 52 -2.87 -14.84 6.42
N ALA A 53 -2.49 -15.91 5.74
CA ALA A 53 -3.36 -17.06 5.52
C ALA A 53 -2.61 -18.32 5.93
N GLN A 54 -3.26 -19.23 6.66
CA GLN A 54 -2.65 -20.47 7.15
C GLN A 54 -1.31 -20.22 7.90
N GLY A 55 -1.22 -19.12 8.65
CA GLY A 55 -0.02 -18.69 9.38
C GLY A 55 1.08 -18.01 8.54
N ARG A 56 1.01 -18.09 7.20
CA ARG A 56 2.00 -17.49 6.29
C ARG A 56 1.68 -16.04 5.98
N LEU A 57 2.70 -15.16 6.02
CA LEU A 57 2.56 -13.77 5.60
C LEU A 57 2.37 -13.69 4.08
N LEU A 58 1.24 -13.15 3.64
CA LEU A 58 0.93 -12.93 2.22
C LEU A 58 1.20 -11.49 1.79
N GLY A 59 1.06 -10.53 2.71
CA GLY A 59 1.25 -9.12 2.40
C GLY A 59 0.81 -8.21 3.55
N SER A 60 0.36 -7.00 3.20
CA SER A 60 -0.16 -6.03 4.17
C SER A 60 -1.23 -5.14 3.55
N VAL A 61 -2.22 -4.75 4.34
CA VAL A 61 -3.12 -3.65 4.00
C VAL A 61 -2.63 -2.39 4.71
N ALA A 62 -2.47 -1.31 3.95
CA ALA A 62 -1.97 -0.03 4.46
C ALA A 62 -3.00 1.08 4.27
N LEU A 63 -3.20 1.88 5.32
CA LEU A 63 -3.95 3.13 5.29
C LEU A 63 -2.97 4.29 5.06
N HIS A 64 -3.16 5.03 3.97
CA HIS A 64 -2.34 6.20 3.61
C HIS A 64 -3.11 7.50 3.82
N TRP A 65 -2.41 8.55 4.25
CA TRP A 65 -2.97 9.89 4.34
C TRP A 65 -1.90 10.96 4.09
N PRO A 66 -2.30 12.20 3.74
CA PRO A 66 -1.37 13.33 3.62
C PRO A 66 -0.61 13.58 4.92
N ARG A 67 0.70 13.75 4.81
CA ARG A 67 1.62 13.90 5.95
C ARG A 67 1.26 15.06 6.87
N ASP A 68 0.69 16.12 6.31
CA ASP A 68 0.32 17.38 6.95
C ASP A 68 -1.08 17.36 7.59
N GLN A 69 -1.94 16.38 7.24
CA GLN A 69 -3.30 16.32 7.78
C GLN A 69 -3.35 15.76 9.20
N ASP A 70 -2.54 14.75 9.52
CA ASP A 70 -2.71 14.05 10.78
C ASP A 70 -1.47 13.30 11.27
N CYS A 71 -1.35 13.13 12.59
CA CYS A 71 -0.26 12.37 13.21
C CYS A 71 -0.59 10.88 13.30
N VAL A 72 0.44 10.03 13.29
CA VAL A 72 0.28 8.57 13.34
C VAL A 72 -0.53 8.14 14.56
N GLU A 73 -0.27 8.73 15.72
CA GLU A 73 -0.97 8.37 16.96
C GLU A 73 -2.47 8.65 16.88
N ARG A 74 -2.89 9.78 16.30
CA ARG A 74 -4.30 10.14 16.15
C ARG A 74 -5.00 9.23 15.14
N VAL A 75 -4.37 8.97 14.00
CA VAL A 75 -4.89 8.03 12.99
C VAL A 75 -4.99 6.62 13.55
N ARG A 76 -3.98 6.16 14.29
CA ARG A 76 -3.97 4.85 14.94
C ARG A 76 -5.15 4.70 15.89
N ARG A 77 -5.35 5.67 16.80
CA ARG A 77 -6.49 5.64 17.74
C ARG A 77 -7.84 5.62 17.03
N ARG A 78 -7.97 6.35 15.92
CA ARG A 78 -9.24 6.50 15.21
C ARG A 78 -9.57 5.36 14.25
N HIS A 79 -8.57 4.79 13.59
CA HIS A 79 -8.78 3.92 12.41
C HIS A 79 -8.16 2.52 12.53
N LEU A 80 -7.29 2.26 13.52
CA LEU A 80 -6.61 0.97 13.59
C LEU A 80 -7.58 -0.19 13.84
N GLY A 81 -8.63 0.01 14.64
CA GLY A 81 -9.67 -1.00 14.86
C GLY A 81 -10.35 -1.41 13.55
N THR A 82 -10.87 -0.45 12.80
CA THR A 82 -11.50 -0.69 11.49
C THR A 82 -10.55 -1.33 10.48
N LEU A 83 -9.28 -0.92 10.47
CA LEU A 83 -8.27 -1.55 9.60
C LEU A 83 -8.03 -3.01 10.02
N ALA A 84 -7.98 -3.30 11.32
CA ALA A 84 -7.83 -4.66 11.84
C ALA A 84 -9.04 -5.54 11.50
N ASP A 85 -10.27 -5.01 11.60
CA ASP A 85 -11.48 -5.72 11.21
C ASP A 85 -11.47 -6.06 9.71
N THR A 86 -11.07 -5.11 8.87
CA THR A 86 -10.94 -5.29 7.42
C THR A 86 -9.91 -6.38 7.10
N VAL A 87 -8.75 -6.34 7.76
CA VAL A 87 -7.71 -7.36 7.58
C VAL A 87 -8.19 -8.72 8.08
N SER A 88 -8.88 -8.77 9.22
CA SER A 88 -9.44 -10.02 9.75
C SER A 88 -10.40 -10.66 8.75
N GLN A 89 -11.34 -9.88 8.18
CA GLN A 89 -12.26 -10.36 7.15
C GLN A 89 -11.53 -10.85 5.90
N LEU A 90 -10.51 -10.11 5.45
CA LEU A 90 -9.69 -10.53 4.32
C LEU A 90 -8.96 -11.84 4.58
N GLN A 91 -8.36 -12.01 5.76
CA GLN A 91 -7.68 -13.25 6.12
C GLN A 91 -8.65 -14.44 6.13
N HIS A 92 -9.85 -14.28 6.71
CA HIS A 92 -10.88 -15.33 6.70
C HIS A 92 -11.34 -15.70 5.29
N ALA A 93 -11.34 -14.76 4.34
CA ALA A 93 -11.68 -15.02 2.95
C ALA A 93 -10.55 -15.71 2.16
N LEU A 94 -9.33 -15.69 2.68
CA LEU A 94 -8.13 -16.28 2.05
C LEU A 94 -7.71 -17.63 2.65
N ASP A 95 -8.26 -17.99 3.81
CA ASP A 95 -8.07 -19.29 4.47
C ASP A 95 -8.89 -20.41 3.81
#